data_AF-A0A0F9NQU6-F1
#
_entry.id   AF-A0A0F9NQU6-F1
#
_cell.length_a   1.000
_cell.length_b   1.000
_cell.length_c   1.000
_cell.angle_alpha   90.00
_cell.angle_beta   90.00
_cell.angle_gamma   90.00
#
_symmetry.space_group_name_H-M   'P 1'
#
loop_
_entity.id
_entity.type
_entity.pdbx_description
1 polymer ?
#
loop_
_entity_poly.entity_id
_entity_poly.type
_entity_poly.pdbx_seq_one_letter_code
_entity_poly.pdbx_strand_id
1 'polypeptide(L)' 'MNKYELPSVHRVSTVIKEFSSQAQFLVISHREENIVNADRIYGVSMQQSGITDIFSVDLEDEAKQLLDLEDSPNLIEGL' A
#
# COMPACT_ATOMS: atom_id res chain seq x y z
N MET A 1 29.06 3.62 -19.89
CA MET A 1 28.19 4.29 -18.91
C MET A 1 27.84 3.26 -17.84
N ASN A 2 28.26 3.46 -16.59
CA ASN A 2 28.19 2.45 -15.53
C ASN A 2 26.77 2.37 -14.93
N LYS A 3 26.24 1.16 -14.73
CA LYS A 3 24.85 0.91 -14.30
C LYS A 3 24.62 1.16 -12.79
N TYR A 4 25.57 1.77 -12.08
CA TYR A 4 25.63 1.80 -10.60
C TYR A 4 25.39 3.18 -9.95
N GLU A 5 24.84 4.18 -10.65
CA GLU A 5 24.67 5.55 -10.07
C GLU A 5 23.21 6.03 -9.93
N LEU A 6 22.22 5.13 -10.00
CA LEU A 6 20.83 5.50 -9.70
C LEU A 6 20.37 4.87 -8.38
N PRO A 7 19.70 5.61 -7.49
CA PRO A 7 19.08 5.02 -6.32
C PRO A 7 18.01 4.02 -6.76
N SER A 8 18.05 2.80 -6.21
CA SER A 8 17.01 1.81 -6.48
C SER A 8 15.66 2.30 -5.92
N VAL A 9 14.56 1.86 -6.53
CA VAL A 9 13.19 2.18 -6.06
C VAL A 9 13.03 1.84 -4.58
N HIS A 10 13.62 0.72 -4.15
CA HIS A 10 13.67 0.33 -2.74
C HIS A 10 14.29 1.43 -1.86
N ARG A 11 15.50 1.91 -2.17
CA ARG A 11 16.16 2.97 -1.37
C ARG A 11 15.34 4.27 -1.36
N VAL A 12 14.75 4.63 -2.50
CA VAL A 12 13.89 5.82 -2.58
C VAL A 12 12.65 5.65 -1.70
N SER A 13 11.98 4.50 -1.76
CA SER A 13 10.78 4.21 -0.97
C SER A 13 11.05 4.26 0.54
N THR A 14 12.20 3.75 0.99
CA THR A 14 12.60 3.81 2.40
C THR A 14 12.83 5.25 2.87
N VAL A 15 13.55 6.05 2.08
CA VAL A 15 13.79 7.46 2.42
C VAL A 15 12.46 8.22 2.49
N ILE A 16 11.56 8.02 1.53
CA ILE A 16 10.24 8.67 1.56
C ILE A 16 9.48 8.30 2.84
N LYS A 17 9.51 7.02 3.25
CA LYS A 17 8.87 6.56 4.50
C LYS A 17 9.50 7.17 5.76
N GLU A 18 10.82 7.33 5.81
CA GLU A 18 11.49 7.98 6.95
C GLU A 18 11.05 9.45 7.09
N PHE A 19 11.00 10.18 5.97
CA PHE A 19 10.60 11.59 5.95
C PHE A 19 9.08 11.80 6.06
N SER A 20 8.25 10.77 5.88
CA SER A 20 6.78 10.90 5.95
C SER A 20 6.28 11.36 7.32
N SER A 21 7.09 11.15 8.38
CA SER A 21 6.84 11.67 9.72
C SER A 21 6.92 13.20 9.82
N GLN A 22 7.59 13.86 8.87
CA GLN A 22 7.85 15.30 8.89
C GLN A 22 7.08 16.05 7.79
N ALA A 23 6.74 15.36 6.69
CA ALA A 23 6.02 15.93 5.56
C ALA A 23 5.10 14.89 4.92
N GLN A 24 4.03 15.36 4.27
CA GLN A 24 3.13 14.47 3.53
C GLN A 24 3.68 14.23 2.12
N PHE A 25 3.87 12.95 1.77
CA PHE A 25 4.29 12.53 0.44
C PHE A 25 3.13 11.93 -0.35
N LEU A 26 2.89 12.44 -1.55
CA LEU A 26 2.01 11.82 -2.55
C LEU A 26 2.88 11.08 -3.58
N VAL A 27 2.80 9.76 -3.59
CA VAL A 27 3.61 8.92 -4.48
C VAL A 27 2.69 8.22 -5.48
N ILE A 28 2.91 8.46 -6.77
CA ILE A 28 2.21 7.76 -7.86
C ILE A 28 3.14 6.66 -8.37
N SER A 29 2.80 5.40 -8.10
CA SER A 29 3.64 4.27 -8.49
C SER A 29 2.85 2.98 -8.69
N HIS A 30 3.35 2.13 -9.59
CA HIS A 30 2.96 0.72 -9.70
C HIS A 30 4.01 -0.23 -9.10
N ARG A 31 4.99 0.29 -8.36
CA ARG A 31 6.08 -0.50 -7.77
C ARG A 31 5.66 -0.99 -6.39
N GLU A 32 5.77 -2.30 -6.17
CA GLU A 32 5.42 -2.96 -4.93
C GLU A 32 6.15 -2.35 -3.72
N GLU A 33 7.42 -1.98 -3.87
CA GLU A 33 8.21 -1.39 -2.78
C GLU A 33 7.63 -0.06 -2.28
N ASN A 34 6.98 0.73 -3.14
CA ASN A 34 6.29 1.95 -2.72
C ASN A 34 4.92 1.64 -2.10
N ILE A 35 4.22 0.63 -2.63
CA ILE A 35 2.90 0.21 -2.15
C ILE A 35 3.01 -0.35 -0.72
N VAL A 36 3.98 -1.23 -0.48
CA VAL A 36 4.23 -1.86 0.83
C VAL A 36 4.64 -0.83 1.90
N ASN A 37 5.35 0.21 1.50
CA ASN A 37 5.82 1.25 2.44
C ASN A 37 4.79 2.38 2.65
N ALA A 38 3.70 2.43 1.90
CA ALA A 38 2.68 3.48 2.01
C ALA A 38 1.81 3.31 3.25
N ASP A 39 1.35 4.43 3.83
CA ASP A 39 0.36 4.40 4.92
C ASP A 39 -1.05 4.14 4.37
N ARG A 40 -1.41 4.82 3.28
CA ARG A 40 -2.69 4.64 2.58
C ARG A 40 -2.47 4.49 1.09
N ILE A 41 -3.30 3.67 0.47
CA ILE A 41 -3.32 3.47 -0.98
C ILE A 41 -4.64 4.01 -1.54
N TYR A 42 -4.53 4.82 -2.60
CA TYR A 42 -5.66 5.23 -3.41
C TYR A 42 -5.60 4.48 -4.74
N GLY A 43 -6.40 3.43 -4.86
CA GLY A 43 -6.58 2.71 -6.10
C GLY A 43 -7.40 3.54 -7.07
N VAL A 44 -6.92 3.67 -8.30
CA VAL A 44 -7.58 4.40 -9.36
C VAL A 44 -7.97 3.39 -10.43
N SER A 45 -9.25 3.34 -10.78
CA SER A 45 -9.78 2.43 -11.80
C SER A 45 -10.62 3.17 -12.82
N MET A 46 -10.63 2.67 -14.05
CA MET A 46 -11.50 3.19 -15.10
C MET A 46 -12.66 2.22 -15.31
N GLN A 47 -13.85 2.58 -14.84
CA GLN A 47 -15.05 1.77 -15.07
C GLN A 47 -15.53 1.88 -16.53
N GLN A 48 -15.38 3.07 -17.10
CA GLN A 48 -15.72 3.38 -18.49
C GLN A 48 -14.61 4.23 -19.11
N SER A 49 -14.51 4.22 -20.43
CA SER A 49 -13.51 5.04 -21.14
C SER A 49 -13.67 6.52 -20.77
N GLY A 50 -12.63 7.09 -20.15
CA GLY A 50 -12.61 8.49 -19.73
C GLY A 50 -13.30 8.81 -18.39
N ILE A 51 -13.86 7.81 -17.69
CA ILE A 51 -14.46 7.99 -16.36
C ILE A 51 -13.67 7.17 -15.35
N THR A 52 -13.04 7.87 -14.41
CA THR A 52 -12.16 7.29 -13.40
C THR A 52 -12.83 7.32 -12.03
N ASP A 53 -12.83 6.19 -11.33
CA ASP A 53 -13.24 6.06 -9.94
C ASP A 53 -12.03 5.81 -9.04
N ILE A 54 -12.11 6.33 -7.81
CA ILE A 54 -11.05 6.22 -6.81
C ILE A 54 -11.60 5.43 -5.61
N PHE A 55 -10.86 4.42 -5.18
CA PHE A 55 -11.09 3.69 -3.94
C PHE A 55 -9.88 3.83 -3.02
N SER A 56 -10.11 3.91 -1.71
CA SER A 56 -9.06 4.03 -0.71
C SER A 56 -8.97 2.75 0.12
N VAL A 57 -7.75 2.34 0.42
CA VAL A 57 -7.40 1.20 1.26
C VAL A 57 -6.46 1.73 2.34
N ASP A 58 -6.73 1.42 3.60
CA ASP A 58 -5.85 1.73 4.73
C ASP A 58 -5.12 0.45 5.13
N LEU A 59 -3.82 0.37 4.82
CA LEU A 59 -3.09 -0.89 4.97
C LEU A 59 -2.97 -1.34 6.42
N GLU A 60 -2.99 -0.41 7.38
CA GLU A 60 -2.91 -0.74 8.81
C GLU A 60 -4.22 -1.35 9.32
N ASP A 61 -5.36 -0.82 8.89
CA ASP A 61 -6.68 -1.34 9.28
C ASP A 61 -6.98 -2.67 8.59
N GLU A 62 -6.54 -2.84 7.35
CA GLU A 62 -6.72 -4.07 6.59
C GLU A 62 -5.85 -5.20 7.17
N ALA A 63 -4.63 -4.88 7.62
CA ALA A 63 -3.77 -5.83 8.33
C ALA A 63 -4.38 -6.27 9.67
N LYS A 64 -5.01 -5.36 10.43
CA LYS A 64 -5.71 -5.70 11.68
C LYS A 64 -6.91 -6.60 11.44
N GLN A 65 -7.75 -6.29 10.44
CA GLN A 65 -8.91 -7.11 10.10
C GLN A 65 -8.51 -8.54 9.72
N LEU A 66 -7.40 -8.71 8.98
CA LEU A 66 -6.89 -10.03 8.65
C LEU A 66 -6.40 -10.81 9.89
N LEU A 67 -5.75 -10.13 10.84
CA LEU A 67 -5.31 -10.74 12.09
C LEU A 67 -6.48 -11.11 13.01
N ASP A 68 -7.52 -10.26 13.09
CA ASP A 68 -8.72 -10.50 13.91
C ASP A 68 -9.58 -11.67 13.37
N LEU A 69 -9.50 -11.96 12.06
CA LEU A 69 -10.17 -13.10 11.44
C LEU A 69 -9.50 -14.44 11.75
N GLU A 70 -8.19 -14.46 12.02
CA GLU A 70 -7.47 -15.69 12.41
C GLU A 70 -7.78 -16.11 13.86
N ASP A 71 -8.19 -15.17 14.73
CA ASP A 71 -8.53 -15.43 16.13
C ASP A 71 -10.00 -15.83 16.39
N SER A 72 -10.83 -15.93 15.34
CA SER A 72 -12.19 -16.48 15.47
C SER A 72 -12.15 -18.01 15.53
N PRO A 73 -12.45 -18.66 16.67
CA PRO A 73 -12.55 -20.11 16.73
C PRO A 73 -13.71 -20.53 15.84
N ASN A 74 -13.44 -21.40 14.87
CA ASN A 74 -14.41 -22.00 13.95
C ASN A 74 -15.74 -22.32 14.67
N LEU A 75 -16.82 -21.62 14.33
CA LEU A 75 -18.19 -21.92 14.76
C LEU A 75 -18.80 -23.13 14.02
N ILE A 76 -17.98 -24.13 13.65
CA ILE A 76 -18.43 -25.38 13.00
C ILE A 76 -18.15 -26.59 13.90
N GLU A 77 -18.61 -26.55 15.14
CA GLU A 77 -18.80 -27.74 16.00
C GLU A 77 -20.19 -27.72 16.67
N GLY A 78 -21.23 -27.27 15.96
CA GLY A 78 -22.56 -27.07 16.55
C GLY A 78 -23.77 -27.49 15.71
N LEU A 79 -23.60 -28.29 14.66
CA LEU A 79 -24.71 -28.88 13.89
C LEU A 79 -24.45 -30.36 13.59
#